data_AF-A0AAQ3SGD3-F1
#
_entry.id   AF-A0AAQ3SGD3-F1
#
_cell.length_a   1.000
_cell.length_b   1.000
_cell.length_c   1.000
_cell.angle_alpha   90.00
_cell.angle_beta   90.00
_cell.angle_gamma   90.00
#
_symmetry.space_group_name_H-M   'P 1'
#
loop_
_entity.id
_entity.type
_entity.pdbx_description
1 polymer ?
#
loop_
_entity_poly.entity_id
_entity_poly.type
_entity_poly.pdbx_seq_one_letter_code
_entity_poly.pdbx_strand_id
1 'polypeptide(L)'
;MVAERLKDRLEEFFKCEYELVIEFTGLISWSKGASIGWHSDDNRPYLKQRHFSAVCYLNTYGKDFSGGIFHFQDGEPKSIMPKAGDVVMYTADDHNIHSVDEITEGERLTVALWFSRDGSHDEDKKLISLLSQHLLHKNVADSYLPLPASGNMYWFSHGQASDCQFGFNICWARLHVLGYDIYVSQDSGGDSDVSDLLVKPVHLVRGSELLDQEFVNIMHALQVVHFYCWKGSALLDKVSNTDSKVVKVTDVQREKISGLNTVLSNDDVFASKVFCNILSEENRSICFDWSGILAAVAAWEDYALNLSQQIHLQFPYWKIHESIYNVQLEEQYP
;
A
#
# COMPACT_ATOMS: atom_id res chain seq x y z
N MET A 1 -0.94 19.01 -0.96
CA MET A 1 -0.96 17.57 -0.61
C MET A 1 -1.90 17.37 0.58
N VAL A 2 -2.44 16.16 0.84
CA VAL A 2 -3.33 15.93 2.00
C VAL A 2 -2.60 16.22 3.31
N ALA A 3 -1.34 15.75 3.44
CA ALA A 3 -0.52 15.93 4.63
C ALA A 3 -0.37 17.40 5.05
N GLU A 4 0.05 18.28 4.12
CA GLU A 4 0.14 19.73 4.37
C GLU A 4 -1.19 20.35 4.77
N ARG A 5 -2.30 19.98 4.12
CA ARG A 5 -3.63 20.49 4.51
C ARG A 5 -4.02 20.08 5.92
N LEU A 6 -3.61 18.88 6.36
CA LEU A 6 -3.85 18.41 7.72
C LEU A 6 -2.95 19.16 8.71
N LYS A 7 -1.70 19.43 8.35
CA LYS A 7 -0.79 20.27 9.13
C LYS A 7 -1.37 21.67 9.34
N ASP A 8 -1.78 22.35 8.27
CA ASP A 8 -2.35 23.71 8.32
C ASP A 8 -3.57 23.77 9.26
N ARG A 9 -4.47 22.78 9.17
CA ARG A 9 -5.66 22.69 10.03
C ARG A 9 -5.33 22.41 11.48
N LEU A 10 -4.32 21.60 11.73
CA LEU A 10 -3.86 21.28 13.07
C LEU A 10 -3.22 22.52 13.73
N GLU A 11 -2.37 23.21 12.98
CA GLU A 11 -1.75 24.46 13.42
C GLU A 11 -2.79 25.54 13.74
N GLU A 12 -3.79 25.73 12.88
CA GLU A 12 -4.91 26.66 13.11
C GLU A 12 -5.69 26.30 14.39
N PHE A 13 -5.96 25.01 14.61
CA PHE A 13 -6.72 24.55 15.78
C PHE A 13 -5.96 24.75 17.09
N PHE A 14 -4.67 24.40 17.11
CA PHE A 14 -3.81 24.51 18.29
C PHE A 14 -3.12 25.88 18.44
N LYS A 15 -3.32 26.80 17.50
CA LYS A 15 -2.72 28.15 17.47
C LYS A 15 -1.19 28.10 17.51
N CYS A 16 -0.62 27.26 16.64
CA CYS A 16 0.81 27.08 16.49
C CYS A 16 1.24 27.13 15.03
N GLU A 17 0.69 28.09 14.29
CA GLU A 17 0.95 28.33 12.88
C GLU A 17 2.45 28.47 12.59
N TYR A 18 2.92 27.72 11.60
CA TYR A 18 4.31 27.66 11.14
C TYR A 18 5.30 27.09 12.16
N GLU A 19 4.84 26.48 13.25
CA GLU A 19 5.69 25.91 14.29
C GLU A 19 5.90 24.39 14.11
N LEU A 20 5.22 23.75 13.15
CA LEU A 20 5.25 22.29 12.98
C LEU A 20 5.94 21.84 11.70
N VAL A 21 6.68 20.74 11.85
CA VAL A 21 7.10 19.87 10.75
C VAL A 21 6.37 18.54 10.85
N ILE A 22 6.18 17.88 9.72
CA ILE A 22 5.67 16.50 9.69
C ILE A 22 6.85 15.60 10.04
N GLU A 23 6.73 14.88 11.15
CA GLU A 23 7.77 13.97 11.64
C GLU A 23 7.77 12.65 10.86
N PHE A 24 6.56 12.15 10.58
CA PHE A 24 6.32 10.92 9.85
C PHE A 24 4.87 10.85 9.34
N THR A 25 4.69 10.42 8.10
CA THR A 25 3.43 10.09 7.46
C THR A 25 3.35 8.59 7.19
N GLY A 26 2.32 7.92 7.71
CA GLY A 26 2.06 6.51 7.49
C GLY A 26 0.73 6.27 6.78
N LEU A 27 0.75 5.56 5.66
CA LEU A 27 -0.45 4.89 5.13
C LEU A 27 -0.56 3.52 5.79
N ILE A 28 -1.54 3.36 6.69
CA ILE A 28 -1.65 2.20 7.56
C ILE A 28 -2.91 1.41 7.21
N SER A 29 -2.72 0.11 7.03
CA SER A 29 -3.79 -0.88 6.97
C SER A 29 -3.81 -1.70 8.25
N TRP A 30 -5.00 -1.83 8.84
CA TRP A 30 -5.28 -2.72 9.96
C TRP A 30 -6.23 -3.80 9.47
N SER A 31 -5.75 -5.03 9.40
CA SER A 31 -6.54 -6.21 9.04
C SER A 31 -7.16 -6.87 10.27
N LYS A 32 -8.05 -7.84 10.05
CA LYS A 32 -8.66 -8.64 11.12
C LYS A 32 -7.63 -9.15 12.13
N GLY A 33 -7.93 -9.00 13.42
CA GLY A 33 -7.06 -9.38 14.54
C GLY A 33 -6.05 -8.31 14.95
N ALA A 34 -5.84 -7.28 14.12
CA ALA A 34 -5.01 -6.14 14.51
C ALA A 34 -5.72 -5.30 15.57
N SER A 35 -4.97 -4.85 16.57
CA SER A 35 -5.41 -3.95 17.63
C SER A 35 -4.20 -3.24 18.22
N ILE A 36 -4.42 -2.13 18.91
CA ILE A 36 -3.37 -1.49 19.72
C ILE A 36 -3.94 -1.07 21.05
N GLY A 37 -3.30 -1.52 22.13
CA GLY A 37 -3.70 -1.20 23.49
C GLY A 37 -3.48 0.27 23.83
N TRP A 38 -3.82 0.63 25.07
CA TRP A 38 -3.69 2.00 25.57
C TRP A 38 -2.25 2.51 25.49
N HIS A 39 -2.06 3.66 24.83
CA HIS A 39 -0.78 4.33 24.69
C HIS A 39 -0.95 5.83 24.41
N SER A 40 0.12 6.60 24.66
CA SER A 40 0.34 7.90 24.01
C SER A 40 1.30 7.73 22.83
N ASP A 41 1.27 8.67 21.88
CA ASP A 41 2.11 8.63 20.68
C ASP A 41 3.59 8.97 20.98
N ASP A 42 3.85 9.59 22.13
CA ASP A 42 5.18 9.95 22.63
C ASP A 42 5.75 8.94 23.66
N ASN A 43 5.13 7.76 23.83
CA ASN A 43 5.37 6.85 24.95
C ASN A 43 6.77 6.21 25.03
N ARG A 44 7.63 6.41 24.03
CA ARG A 44 8.99 5.83 23.96
C ARG A 44 10.04 6.90 23.71
N PRO A 45 11.30 6.71 24.18
CA PRO A 45 12.35 7.73 24.03
C PRO A 45 12.55 8.23 22.59
N TYR A 46 12.45 7.35 21.58
CA TYR A 46 12.60 7.71 20.18
C TYR A 46 11.34 8.31 19.53
N LEU A 47 10.27 8.47 20.29
CA LEU A 47 9.00 9.09 19.87
C LEU A 47 8.73 10.40 20.61
N LYS A 48 9.58 10.79 21.57
CA LYS A 48 9.37 11.96 22.44
C LYS A 48 9.34 13.30 21.71
N GLN A 49 9.83 13.36 20.48
CA GLN A 49 9.73 14.53 19.61
C GLN A 49 8.31 14.81 19.11
N ARG A 50 7.37 13.86 19.25
CA ARG A 50 6.01 14.02 18.76
C ARG A 50 5.22 14.94 19.69
N HIS A 51 4.66 16.00 19.13
CA HIS A 51 3.85 16.97 19.86
C HIS A 51 2.36 16.80 19.55
N PHE A 52 2.04 16.46 18.30
CA PHE A 52 0.66 16.29 17.85
C PHE A 52 0.54 15.10 16.92
N SER A 53 -0.70 14.63 16.74
CA SER A 53 -1.02 13.52 15.86
C SER A 53 -2.33 13.80 15.13
N ALA A 54 -2.41 13.31 13.90
CA ALA A 54 -3.61 13.36 13.08
C ALA A 54 -3.87 12.00 12.42
N VAL A 55 -5.10 11.48 12.56
CA VAL A 55 -5.53 10.24 11.91
C VAL A 55 -6.64 10.58 10.94
N CYS A 56 -6.35 10.47 9.64
CA CYS A 56 -7.30 10.65 8.54
C CYS A 56 -7.81 9.29 8.07
N TYR A 57 -9.12 9.10 8.08
CA TYR A 57 -9.76 7.84 7.75
C TYR A 57 -10.07 7.74 6.26
N LEU A 58 -9.68 6.63 5.63
CA LEU A 58 -9.86 6.41 4.19
C LEU A 58 -11.09 5.54 3.86
N ASN A 59 -11.66 4.88 4.87
CA ASN A 59 -12.84 4.05 4.72
C ASN A 59 -13.71 4.07 5.99
N THR A 60 -14.91 3.50 5.92
CA THR A 60 -16.01 3.75 6.86
C THR A 60 -16.34 2.51 7.70
N TYR A 61 -16.42 2.72 9.02
CA TYR A 61 -16.87 1.71 9.98
C TYR A 61 -18.31 1.26 9.70
N GLY A 62 -18.57 -0.03 9.83
CA GLY A 62 -19.87 -0.66 9.60
C GLY A 62 -20.25 -0.82 8.12
N LYS A 63 -19.46 -0.24 7.20
CA LYS A 63 -19.57 -0.42 5.75
C LYS A 63 -18.41 -1.24 5.20
N ASP A 64 -17.18 -0.80 5.49
CA ASP A 64 -15.96 -1.35 4.91
C ASP A 64 -15.22 -2.28 5.91
N PHE A 65 -15.37 -2.02 7.22
CA PHE A 65 -14.79 -2.83 8.30
C PHE A 65 -15.64 -2.78 9.59
N SER A 66 -15.42 -3.74 10.48
CA SER A 66 -16.05 -3.85 11.81
C SER A 66 -15.00 -3.98 12.91
N GLY A 67 -15.29 -3.53 14.13
CA GLY A 67 -14.26 -3.26 15.14
C GLY A 67 -13.39 -2.07 14.71
N GLY A 68 -12.12 -2.02 15.12
CA GLY A 68 -11.19 -0.93 14.81
C GLY A 68 -11.63 0.47 15.26
N ILE A 69 -12.50 0.57 16.27
CA ILE A 69 -12.96 1.81 16.89
C ILE A 69 -11.80 2.46 17.63
N PHE A 70 -11.65 3.78 17.45
CA PHE A 70 -10.62 4.56 18.12
C PHE A 70 -11.17 5.10 19.43
N HIS A 71 -10.49 4.84 20.55
CA HIS A 71 -10.91 5.22 21.88
C HIS A 71 -9.91 6.17 22.53
N PHE A 72 -10.40 7.20 23.20
CA PHE A 72 -9.63 7.97 24.17
C PHE A 72 -9.95 7.47 25.58
N GLN A 73 -8.93 7.39 26.42
CA GLN A 73 -9.09 6.94 27.81
C GLN A 73 -9.89 7.96 28.63
N ASP A 74 -9.64 9.24 28.37
CA ASP A 74 -10.22 10.38 29.06
C ASP A 74 -10.71 11.43 28.03
N GLY A 75 -11.65 12.29 28.44
CA GLY A 75 -12.23 13.33 27.59
C GLY A 75 -13.48 12.91 26.82
N GLU A 76 -13.99 13.82 25.99
CA GLU A 76 -15.15 13.61 25.12
C GLU A 76 -14.85 14.10 23.69
N PRO A 77 -15.24 13.36 22.65
CA PRO A 77 -15.89 12.04 22.72
C PRO A 77 -14.89 10.93 23.12
N LYS A 78 -15.34 9.99 23.97
CA LYS A 78 -14.51 8.83 24.36
C LYS A 78 -14.20 7.86 23.23
N SER A 79 -15.00 7.85 22.18
CA SER A 79 -14.86 6.91 21.09
C SER A 79 -15.26 7.56 19.78
N ILE A 80 -14.44 7.34 18.76
CA ILE A 80 -14.66 7.83 17.41
C ILE A 80 -15.00 6.64 16.54
N MET A 81 -16.17 6.70 15.90
CA MET A 81 -16.57 5.75 14.86
C MET A 81 -16.09 6.29 13.51
N PRO A 82 -15.10 5.65 12.87
CA PRO A 82 -14.51 6.18 11.64
C PRO A 82 -15.46 6.31 10.46
N LYS A 83 -15.40 7.44 9.74
CA LYS A 83 -15.96 7.57 8.39
C LYS A 83 -14.90 8.06 7.42
N ALA A 84 -15.00 7.63 6.17
CA ALA A 84 -14.08 8.09 5.14
C ALA A 84 -14.09 9.63 5.04
N GLY A 85 -12.91 10.24 5.13
CA GLY A 85 -12.71 11.69 5.14
C GLY A 85 -12.69 12.33 6.53
N ASP A 86 -13.11 11.62 7.58
CA ASP A 86 -12.98 12.12 8.95
C ASP A 86 -11.51 12.24 9.35
N VAL A 87 -11.21 13.24 10.18
CA VAL A 87 -9.89 13.44 10.75
C VAL A 87 -10.01 13.64 12.26
N VAL A 88 -9.19 12.91 13.02
CA VAL A 88 -9.05 13.09 14.46
C VAL A 88 -7.67 13.69 14.73
N MET A 89 -7.60 14.81 15.44
CA MET A 89 -6.38 15.52 15.79
C MET A 89 -6.27 15.69 17.30
N TYR A 90 -5.10 15.39 17.87
CA TYR A 90 -4.88 15.39 19.31
C TYR A 90 -3.40 15.62 19.64
N THR A 91 -3.09 15.97 20.90
CA THR A 91 -1.70 16.05 21.36
C THR A 91 -1.12 14.65 21.50
N ALA A 92 0.16 14.47 21.19
CA ALA A 92 0.79 13.14 21.19
C ALA A 92 1.15 12.62 22.60
N ASP A 93 0.98 13.45 23.63
CA ASP A 93 1.39 13.20 25.01
C ASP A 93 0.37 12.37 25.81
N ASP A 94 0.66 12.17 27.09
CA ASP A 94 -0.14 11.36 28.02
C ASP A 94 -1.49 11.97 28.41
N HIS A 95 -1.81 13.18 27.96
CA HIS A 95 -3.16 13.76 28.07
C HIS A 95 -4.15 13.11 27.11
N ASN A 96 -3.68 12.50 26.01
CA ASN A 96 -4.51 11.85 24.99
C ASN A 96 -4.14 10.38 24.83
N ILE A 97 -4.13 9.64 25.94
CA ILE A 97 -3.97 8.17 25.89
C ILE A 97 -5.14 7.57 25.11
N HIS A 98 -4.81 6.74 24.13
CA HIS A 98 -5.79 6.18 23.20
C HIS A 98 -5.48 4.72 22.85
N SER A 99 -6.46 4.04 22.27
CA SER A 99 -6.37 2.67 21.80
C SER A 99 -7.23 2.47 20.55
N VAL A 100 -6.97 1.39 19.82
CA VAL A 100 -7.85 0.91 18.75
C VAL A 100 -8.21 -0.52 19.07
N ASP A 101 -9.50 -0.80 19.19
CA ASP A 101 -9.98 -2.15 19.45
C ASP A 101 -9.71 -3.08 18.25
N GLU A 102 -9.90 -4.38 18.47
CA GLU A 102 -9.61 -5.37 17.44
C GLU A 102 -10.48 -5.19 16.21
N ILE A 103 -9.86 -5.18 15.04
CA ILE A 103 -10.59 -5.27 13.77
C ILE A 103 -11.16 -6.69 13.67
N THR A 104 -12.47 -6.81 13.59
CA THR A 104 -13.15 -8.12 13.59
C THR A 104 -13.45 -8.61 12.18
N GLU A 105 -13.66 -7.68 11.24
CA GLU A 105 -13.94 -7.93 9.82
C GLU A 105 -13.46 -6.77 8.95
N GLY A 106 -13.02 -7.06 7.72
CA GLY A 106 -12.54 -6.07 6.76
C GLY A 106 -11.14 -5.52 7.08
N GLU A 107 -10.83 -4.38 6.45
CA GLU A 107 -9.54 -3.71 6.53
C GLU A 107 -9.77 -2.23 6.88
N ARG A 108 -9.22 -1.72 7.98
CA ARG A 108 -9.30 -0.30 8.36
C ARG A 108 -8.11 0.46 7.79
N LEU A 109 -8.38 1.46 6.95
CA LEU A 109 -7.36 2.22 6.22
C LEU A 109 -7.28 3.65 6.72
N THR A 110 -6.06 4.08 7.07
CA THR A 110 -5.81 5.44 7.58
C THR A 110 -4.53 6.04 7.04
N VAL A 111 -4.52 7.36 6.86
CA VAL A 111 -3.27 8.14 6.83
C VAL A 111 -3.06 8.72 8.23
N ALA A 112 -2.04 8.23 8.92
CA ALA A 112 -1.62 8.74 10.22
C ALA A 112 -0.42 9.67 10.04
N LEU A 113 -0.47 10.83 10.70
CA LEU A 113 0.61 11.81 10.71
C LEU A 113 0.99 12.13 12.14
N TRP A 114 2.28 12.27 12.36
CA TRP A 114 2.84 12.77 13.61
C TRP A 114 3.61 14.05 13.34
N PHE A 115 3.49 15.02 14.24
CA PHE A 115 4.07 16.36 14.06
C PHE A 115 5.05 16.66 15.18
N SER A 116 6.13 17.35 14.82
CA SER A 116 7.16 17.81 15.73
C SER A 116 7.33 19.32 15.64
N ARG A 117 7.70 19.96 16.75
CA ARG A 117 8.18 21.35 16.79
C ARG A 117 9.68 21.46 16.52
N ASP A 118 10.37 20.33 16.52
CA ASP A 118 11.79 20.25 16.22
C ASP A 118 11.99 19.92 14.74
N GLY A 119 12.41 20.93 13.97
CA GLY A 119 12.66 20.82 12.53
C GLY A 119 13.75 19.81 12.14
N SER A 120 14.55 19.29 13.07
CA SER A 120 15.48 18.19 12.78
C SER A 120 14.76 16.85 12.50
N HIS A 121 13.47 16.76 12.83
CA HIS A 121 12.66 15.57 12.65
C HIS A 121 11.82 15.56 11.36
N ASP A 122 11.93 16.60 10.54
CA ASP A 122 11.22 16.75 9.27
C ASP A 122 11.42 15.54 8.33
N GLU A 123 10.33 14.89 7.93
CA GLU A 123 10.35 13.73 7.06
C GLU A 123 10.84 14.05 5.64
N ASP A 124 10.53 15.25 5.12
CA ASP A 124 10.88 15.65 3.77
C ASP A 124 12.40 15.75 3.63
N LYS A 125 13.08 16.31 4.63
CA LYS A 125 14.55 16.40 4.66
C LYS A 125 15.20 15.02 4.63
N LYS A 126 14.64 14.06 5.38
CA LYS A 126 15.12 12.66 5.38
C LYS A 126 14.91 12.04 4.00
N LEU A 127 13.74 12.22 3.39
CA LEU A 127 13.41 11.69 2.08
C LEU A 127 14.28 12.29 0.97
N ILE A 128 14.48 13.60 0.96
CA ILE A 128 15.35 14.31 0.01
C ILE A 128 16.81 13.81 0.12
N SER A 129 17.30 13.56 1.34
CA SER A 129 18.62 12.98 1.55
C SER A 129 18.73 11.57 0.96
N LEU A 130 17.74 10.71 1.19
CA LEU A 130 17.69 9.35 0.62
C LEU A 130 17.60 9.38 -0.91
N LEU A 131 16.74 10.22 -1.48
CA LEU A 131 16.61 10.40 -2.92
C LEU A 131 17.92 10.93 -3.54
N SER A 132 18.59 11.87 -2.87
CA SER A 132 19.90 12.38 -3.32
C SER A 132 20.92 11.24 -3.46
N GLN A 133 21.01 10.35 -2.49
CA GLN A 133 21.91 9.19 -2.55
C GLN A 133 21.55 8.28 -3.72
N HIS A 134 20.27 7.96 -3.90
CA HIS A 134 19.82 7.07 -4.97
C HIS A 134 20.09 7.64 -6.37
N LEU A 135 19.79 8.92 -6.58
CA LEU A 135 20.03 9.61 -7.86
C LEU A 135 21.51 9.76 -8.18
N LEU A 136 22.39 9.87 -7.17
CA LEU A 136 23.84 9.88 -7.36
C LEU A 136 24.39 8.49 -7.72
N HIS A 137 23.70 7.42 -7.33
CA HIS A 137 24.23 6.06 -7.38
C HIS A 137 23.87 5.23 -8.61
N LYS A 138 23.11 5.73 -9.61
CA LYS A 138 22.78 4.87 -10.75
C LYS A 138 22.55 5.53 -12.12
N ASN A 139 23.14 4.85 -13.11
CA ASN A 139 22.54 4.47 -14.40
C ASN A 139 21.16 3.76 -14.20
N VAL A 140 20.12 4.41 -13.62
CA VAL A 140 18.78 3.81 -13.40
C VAL A 140 17.92 3.94 -14.67
N ALA A 141 18.40 3.49 -15.81
CA ALA A 141 17.60 3.64 -17.03
C ALA A 141 16.33 2.76 -17.02
N ASP A 142 16.28 1.65 -16.26
CA ASP A 142 15.39 0.54 -16.67
C ASP A 142 14.52 -0.12 -15.58
N SER A 143 14.41 0.39 -14.34
CA SER A 143 13.49 -0.23 -13.35
C SER A 143 12.51 0.77 -12.74
N TYR A 144 11.29 0.78 -13.26
CA TYR A 144 10.10 1.49 -12.73
C TYR A 144 9.54 0.84 -11.46
N LEU A 145 10.12 -0.26 -10.98
CA LEU A 145 9.71 -0.97 -9.78
C LEU A 145 10.64 -0.66 -8.59
N PRO A 146 10.08 -0.41 -7.39
CA PRO A 146 10.88 -0.30 -6.18
C PRO A 146 11.53 -1.64 -5.83
N LEU A 147 12.68 -1.59 -5.15
CA LEU A 147 13.25 -2.79 -4.54
C LEU A 147 12.25 -3.36 -3.52
N PRO A 148 11.96 -4.68 -3.55
CA PRO A 148 11.06 -5.27 -2.59
C PRO A 148 11.66 -5.14 -1.18
N ALA A 149 10.80 -4.82 -0.20
CA ALA A 149 11.12 -4.94 1.21
C ALA A 149 11.44 -6.41 1.57
N SER A 150 11.95 -6.64 2.78
CA SER A 150 12.18 -7.98 3.31
C SER A 150 10.90 -8.84 3.28
N GLY A 151 11.03 -10.14 2.99
CA GLY A 151 9.91 -11.06 2.79
C GLY A 151 8.91 -11.11 3.94
N ASN A 152 9.39 -10.95 5.18
CA ASN A 152 8.54 -10.89 6.37
C ASN A 152 7.55 -9.72 6.39
N MET A 153 7.83 -8.63 5.65
CA MET A 153 6.90 -7.50 5.53
C MET A 153 5.69 -7.82 4.65
N TYR A 154 5.79 -8.88 3.84
CA TYR A 154 4.73 -9.34 2.94
C TYR A 154 4.01 -10.58 3.46
N TRP A 155 4.40 -11.10 4.63
CA TRP A 155 3.74 -12.22 5.27
C TRP A 155 2.78 -11.73 6.35
N PHE A 156 1.51 -12.07 6.22
CA PHE A 156 0.50 -11.82 7.24
C PHE A 156 0.31 -13.10 8.07
N SER A 157 0.40 -12.99 9.39
CA SER A 157 0.23 -14.12 10.32
C SER A 157 -1.03 -13.97 11.17
N HIS A 158 -1.63 -15.09 11.57
CA HIS A 158 -2.78 -15.11 12.47
C HIS A 158 -2.33 -15.01 13.94
N GLY A 159 -2.61 -13.87 14.59
CA GLY A 159 -2.30 -13.64 16.00
C GLY A 159 -0.86 -13.18 16.28
N GLN A 160 -0.52 -12.94 17.56
CA GLN A 160 0.84 -12.51 17.99
C GLN A 160 1.87 -13.67 18.08
N ALA A 161 1.58 -14.82 17.48
CA ALA A 161 2.49 -15.97 17.56
C ALA A 161 3.62 -15.83 16.53
N SER A 162 4.86 -16.01 16.99
CA SER A 162 6.10 -15.99 16.21
C SER A 162 6.25 -17.13 15.19
N ASP A 163 5.26 -18.01 15.10
CA ASP A 163 5.36 -19.23 14.32
C ASP A 163 4.67 -19.01 12.98
N CYS A 164 5.45 -19.04 11.88
CA CYS A 164 4.98 -18.91 10.49
C CYS A 164 3.98 -20.01 10.04
N GLN A 165 3.38 -20.78 10.97
CA GLN A 165 2.50 -21.90 10.68
C GLN A 165 1.13 -21.50 10.15
N PHE A 166 0.64 -20.28 10.44
CA PHE A 166 -0.68 -19.83 10.00
C PHE A 166 -0.64 -18.41 9.47
N GLY A 167 -0.67 -18.28 8.14
CA GLY A 167 -0.56 -16.99 7.46
C GLY A 167 -0.65 -17.12 5.95
N PHE A 168 -0.48 -15.98 5.28
CA PHE A 168 -0.43 -15.91 3.83
C PHE A 168 0.48 -14.77 3.36
N ASN A 169 0.94 -14.87 2.11
CA ASN A 169 1.56 -13.74 1.43
C ASN A 169 0.49 -12.71 1.01
N ILE A 170 0.68 -11.44 1.39
CA ILE A 170 -0.28 -10.36 1.17
C ILE A 170 -0.52 -10.11 -0.32
N CYS A 171 0.52 -10.18 -1.16
CA CYS A 171 0.37 -9.95 -2.60
C CYS A 171 -0.44 -11.05 -3.25
N TRP A 172 -0.14 -12.31 -2.90
CA TRP A 172 -0.90 -13.46 -3.35
C TRP A 172 -2.37 -13.37 -2.91
N ALA A 173 -2.63 -13.10 -1.64
CA ALA A 173 -3.98 -13.06 -1.10
C ALA A 173 -4.85 -12.00 -1.79
N ARG A 174 -4.30 -10.82 -2.08
CA ARG A 174 -5.01 -9.76 -2.81
C ARG A 174 -5.31 -10.14 -4.26
N LEU A 175 -4.40 -10.83 -4.93
CA LEU A 175 -4.63 -11.37 -6.28
C LEU A 175 -5.69 -12.49 -6.26
N HIS A 176 -5.58 -13.41 -5.30
CA HIS A 176 -6.46 -14.56 -5.15
C HIS A 176 -7.92 -14.16 -4.90
N VAL A 177 -8.15 -13.16 -4.04
CA VAL A 177 -9.50 -12.61 -3.80
C VAL A 177 -10.10 -11.94 -5.04
N LEU A 178 -9.27 -11.46 -5.96
CA LEU A 178 -9.71 -10.95 -7.27
C LEU A 178 -9.88 -12.06 -8.32
N GLY A 179 -9.63 -13.32 -7.95
CA GLY A 179 -9.77 -14.50 -8.80
C GLY A 179 -8.52 -14.84 -9.62
N TYR A 180 -7.35 -14.33 -9.25
CA TYR A 180 -6.09 -14.62 -9.93
C TYR A 180 -5.20 -15.55 -9.12
N ASP A 181 -4.61 -16.52 -9.80
CA ASP A 181 -3.51 -17.35 -9.32
C ASP A 181 -2.19 -16.91 -9.97
N ILE A 182 -1.09 -17.43 -9.44
CA ILE A 182 0.27 -17.12 -9.90
C ILE A 182 0.99 -18.38 -10.37
N TYR A 183 1.68 -18.26 -11.50
CA TYR A 183 2.57 -19.30 -12.02
C TYR A 183 4.01 -18.79 -12.13
N VAL A 184 4.97 -19.59 -11.68
CA VAL A 184 6.42 -19.32 -11.82
C VAL A 184 6.98 -20.30 -12.84
N SER A 185 7.57 -19.78 -13.91
CA SER A 185 8.07 -20.59 -15.03
C SER A 185 9.39 -21.33 -14.73
N GLN A 186 10.22 -20.78 -13.84
CA GLN A 186 11.53 -21.32 -13.51
C GLN A 186 11.43 -22.47 -12.50
N ASP A 187 12.08 -23.61 -12.78
CA ASP A 187 12.21 -24.73 -11.86
C ASP A 187 13.08 -24.32 -10.66
N SER A 188 12.46 -23.85 -9.60
CA SER A 188 13.08 -23.92 -8.28
C SER A 188 12.96 -25.35 -7.79
N GLY A 189 14.07 -26.08 -7.81
CA GLY A 189 14.12 -27.42 -7.24
C GLY A 189 13.58 -27.42 -5.80
N GLY A 190 12.50 -28.16 -5.58
CA GLY A 190 12.06 -28.77 -4.31
C GLY A 190 11.74 -27.90 -3.09
N ASP A 191 12.29 -26.69 -2.96
CA ASP A 191 12.29 -25.94 -1.70
C ASP A 191 12.43 -24.43 -1.95
N SER A 192 11.52 -23.85 -2.74
CA SER A 192 11.49 -22.39 -2.91
C SER A 192 10.82 -21.74 -1.71
N ASP A 193 11.62 -21.05 -0.89
CA ASP A 193 11.15 -20.14 0.14
C ASP A 193 10.18 -19.10 -0.47
N VAL A 194 9.11 -18.76 0.26
CA VAL A 194 8.13 -17.71 -0.10
C VAL A 194 8.83 -16.38 -0.44
N SER A 195 9.97 -16.12 0.22
CA SER A 195 10.82 -14.95 -0.02
C SER A 195 11.30 -14.82 -1.47
N ASP A 196 11.46 -15.94 -2.18
CA ASP A 196 11.94 -15.95 -3.57
C ASP A 196 10.92 -15.37 -4.57
N LEU A 197 9.62 -15.36 -4.22
CA LEU A 197 8.55 -14.91 -5.13
C LEU A 197 8.52 -13.39 -5.31
N LEU A 198 9.15 -12.66 -4.40
CA LEU A 198 9.32 -11.21 -4.51
C LEU A 198 10.35 -10.81 -5.56
N VAL A 199 11.19 -11.75 -5.99
CA VAL A 199 12.30 -11.51 -6.92
C VAL A 199 12.22 -12.34 -8.19
N LYS A 200 11.44 -13.43 -8.21
CA LYS A 200 11.26 -14.28 -9.40
C LYS A 200 10.16 -13.75 -10.31
N PRO A 201 10.35 -13.86 -11.65
CA PRO A 201 9.30 -13.54 -12.60
C PRO A 201 8.09 -14.47 -12.46
N VAL A 202 6.90 -13.90 -12.68
CA VAL A 202 5.62 -14.59 -12.51
C VAL A 202 4.68 -14.37 -13.71
N HIS A 203 3.69 -15.24 -13.85
CA HIS A 203 2.59 -15.12 -14.80
C HIS A 203 1.25 -15.14 -14.05
N LEU A 204 0.27 -14.39 -14.57
CA LEU A 204 -1.09 -14.40 -14.05
C LEU A 204 -1.88 -15.57 -14.63
N VAL A 205 -2.66 -16.22 -13.78
CA VAL A 205 -3.57 -17.31 -14.12
C VAL A 205 -4.95 -16.97 -13.63
N ARG A 206 -5.99 -17.31 -14.40
CA ARG A 206 -7.39 -17.19 -13.98
C ARG A 206 -8.18 -18.39 -14.51
N GLY A 207 -8.70 -19.21 -13.60
CA GLY A 207 -9.41 -20.43 -13.97
C GLY A 207 -8.53 -21.42 -14.73
N SER A 208 -8.82 -21.63 -16.02
CA SER A 208 -8.04 -22.53 -16.89
C SER A 208 -7.12 -21.79 -17.88
N GLU A 209 -7.02 -20.48 -17.75
CA GLU A 209 -6.29 -19.60 -18.68
C GLU A 209 -5.06 -19.02 -17.99
N LEU A 210 -3.94 -19.03 -18.71
CA LEU A 210 -2.69 -18.41 -18.34
C LEU A 210 -2.40 -17.29 -19.33
N LEU A 211 -2.03 -16.13 -18.80
CA LEU A 211 -1.57 -15.01 -19.62
C LEU A 211 -0.06 -15.18 -19.89
N ASP A 212 0.31 -15.33 -21.16
CA ASP A 212 1.70 -15.34 -21.66
C ASP A 212 2.28 -13.92 -21.65
N GLN A 213 2.34 -13.36 -20.45
CA GLN A 213 2.95 -12.09 -20.11
C GLN A 213 3.70 -12.30 -18.81
N GLU A 214 5.02 -12.20 -18.89
CA GLU A 214 5.88 -12.26 -17.72
C GLU A 214 5.81 -10.92 -16.98
N PHE A 215 5.64 -10.99 -15.66
CA PHE A 215 5.76 -9.88 -14.73
C PHE A 215 7.05 -10.04 -13.94
N VAL A 216 7.77 -8.95 -13.70
CA VAL A 216 9.02 -8.91 -12.92
C VAL A 216 8.94 -9.71 -11.61
N ASN A 217 7.84 -9.59 -10.88
CA ASN A 217 7.55 -10.36 -9.67
C ASN A 217 6.06 -10.26 -9.31
N ILE A 218 5.65 -10.92 -8.22
CA ILE A 218 4.27 -10.90 -7.73
C ILE A 218 3.77 -9.48 -7.38
N MET A 219 4.65 -8.58 -6.95
CA MET A 219 4.29 -7.19 -6.65
C MET A 219 3.91 -6.44 -7.92
N HIS A 220 4.71 -6.58 -8.98
CA HIS A 220 4.41 -5.97 -10.28
C HIS A 220 3.06 -6.46 -10.83
N ALA A 221 2.80 -7.77 -10.75
CA ALA A 221 1.53 -8.36 -11.16
C ALA A 221 0.34 -7.77 -10.36
N LEU A 222 0.48 -7.66 -9.03
CA LEU A 222 -0.53 -7.05 -8.17
C LEU A 222 -0.78 -5.58 -8.53
N GLN A 223 0.29 -4.80 -8.75
CA GLN A 223 0.19 -3.38 -9.09
C GLN A 223 -0.56 -3.17 -10.42
N VAL A 224 -0.29 -3.98 -11.44
CA VAL A 224 -1.00 -3.93 -12.72
C VAL A 224 -2.46 -4.31 -12.55
N VAL A 225 -2.77 -5.38 -11.81
CA VAL A 225 -4.17 -5.80 -11.56
C VAL A 225 -4.94 -4.71 -10.81
N HIS A 226 -4.35 -4.09 -9.80
CA HIS A 226 -4.96 -2.96 -9.10
C HIS A 226 -5.11 -1.73 -10.00
N PHE A 227 -4.12 -1.44 -10.85
CA PHE A 227 -4.21 -0.35 -11.82
C PHE A 227 -5.34 -0.59 -12.82
N TYR A 228 -5.54 -1.83 -13.26
CA TYR A 228 -6.69 -2.22 -14.07
C TYR A 228 -8.01 -2.06 -13.29
N CYS A 229 -8.08 -2.45 -12.02
CA CYS A 229 -9.27 -2.20 -11.20
C CYS A 229 -9.56 -0.70 -11.00
N TRP A 230 -8.53 0.15 -11.08
CA TRP A 230 -8.68 1.60 -10.93
C TRP A 230 -9.00 2.33 -12.24
N LYS A 231 -8.30 2.00 -13.33
CA LYS A 231 -8.31 2.70 -14.61
C LYS A 231 -8.87 1.88 -15.77
N GLY A 232 -9.24 0.62 -15.54
CA GLY A 232 -9.59 -0.35 -16.58
C GLY A 232 -10.76 0.07 -17.47
N SER A 233 -11.74 0.78 -16.93
CA SER A 233 -12.86 1.31 -17.71
C SER A 233 -12.42 2.26 -18.83
N ALA A 234 -11.34 3.03 -18.63
CA ALA A 234 -10.77 3.92 -19.65
C ALA A 234 -9.80 3.20 -20.61
N LEU A 235 -9.45 1.95 -20.33
CA LEU A 235 -8.52 1.15 -21.13
C LEU A 235 -9.24 0.19 -22.09
N LEU A 236 -10.48 -0.19 -21.80
CA LEU A 236 -11.29 -1.10 -22.62
C LEU A 236 -11.58 -0.56 -24.03
N ASP A 237 -11.58 0.75 -24.23
CA ASP A 237 -11.79 1.39 -25.54
C ASP A 237 -10.55 1.30 -26.47
N LYS A 238 -9.40 0.85 -25.96
CA LYS A 238 -8.13 0.71 -26.70
C LYS A 238 -7.85 -0.76 -27.00
N VAL A 239 -8.75 -1.42 -27.73
CA VAL A 239 -8.60 -2.85 -28.05
C VAL A 239 -7.43 -3.08 -29.01
N SER A 240 -6.49 -3.93 -28.59
CA SER A 240 -5.54 -4.62 -29.45
C SER A 240 -5.84 -6.13 -29.40
N ASN A 241 -5.48 -6.85 -30.46
CA ASN A 241 -5.84 -8.25 -30.69
C ASN A 241 -5.15 -9.18 -29.66
N THR A 242 -5.92 -9.84 -28.79
CA THR A 242 -5.42 -10.50 -27.56
C THR A 242 -5.43 -12.02 -27.56
N ASP A 243 -6.02 -12.63 -28.59
CA ASP A 243 -6.12 -14.09 -28.73
C ASP A 243 -4.75 -14.80 -28.80
N SER A 244 -3.65 -14.09 -29.09
CA SER A 244 -2.33 -14.70 -29.23
C SER A 244 -1.55 -14.89 -27.93
N LYS A 245 -1.95 -14.23 -26.82
CA LYS A 245 -1.23 -14.27 -25.54
C LYS A 245 -1.92 -15.07 -24.44
N VAL A 246 -3.14 -15.57 -24.66
CA VAL A 246 -3.86 -16.36 -23.65
C VAL A 246 -3.73 -17.84 -23.99
N VAL A 247 -3.15 -18.63 -23.09
CA VAL A 247 -2.88 -20.06 -23.30
C VAL A 247 -3.63 -20.88 -22.26
N LYS A 248 -4.03 -22.10 -22.61
CA LYS A 248 -4.62 -23.02 -21.63
C LYS A 248 -3.56 -23.55 -20.68
N VAL A 249 -3.87 -23.56 -19.39
CA VAL A 249 -3.04 -24.16 -18.35
C VAL A 249 -2.95 -25.67 -18.57
N THR A 250 -1.74 -26.20 -18.66
CA THR A 250 -1.47 -27.64 -18.73
C THR A 250 -1.58 -28.31 -17.35
N ASP A 251 -1.73 -29.63 -17.31
CA ASP A 251 -1.83 -30.36 -16.03
C ASP A 251 -0.59 -30.19 -15.14
N VAL A 252 0.60 -30.19 -15.74
CA VAL A 252 1.87 -29.94 -15.03
C VAL A 252 1.90 -28.54 -14.43
N GLN A 253 1.42 -27.52 -15.15
CA GLN A 253 1.33 -26.15 -14.62
C GLN A 253 0.30 -26.06 -13.50
N ARG A 254 -0.82 -26.78 -13.60
CA ARG A 254 -1.85 -26.82 -12.55
C ARG A 254 -1.31 -27.40 -11.25
N GLU A 255 -0.52 -28.48 -11.33
CA GLU A 255 0.14 -29.06 -10.15
C GLU A 255 1.13 -28.09 -9.51
N LYS A 256 1.93 -27.37 -10.33
CA LYS A 256 2.85 -26.34 -9.83
C LYS A 256 2.12 -25.18 -9.14
N ILE A 257 1.01 -24.70 -9.72
CA ILE A 257 0.18 -23.64 -9.13
C ILE A 257 -0.41 -24.11 -7.80
N SER A 258 -0.94 -25.33 -7.75
CA SER A 258 -1.48 -25.90 -6.52
C SER A 258 -0.41 -26.03 -5.43
N GLY A 259 0.78 -26.50 -5.77
CA GLY A 259 1.90 -26.58 -4.83
C GLY A 259 2.31 -25.20 -4.32
N LEU A 260 2.39 -24.21 -5.21
CA LEU A 260 2.71 -22.83 -4.83
C LEU A 260 1.65 -22.22 -3.89
N ASN A 261 0.36 -22.42 -4.17
CA ASN A 261 -0.72 -21.92 -3.33
C ASN A 261 -0.64 -22.49 -1.91
N THR A 262 -0.29 -23.77 -1.74
CA THR A 262 -0.10 -24.37 -0.41
C THR A 262 1.08 -23.82 0.38
N VAL A 263 2.06 -23.21 -0.29
CA VAL A 263 3.21 -22.54 0.35
C VAL A 263 2.87 -21.09 0.68
N LEU A 264 2.07 -20.44 -0.17
CA LEU A 264 1.67 -19.05 -0.03
C LEU A 264 0.51 -18.82 0.93
N SER A 265 -0.23 -19.86 1.26
CA SER A 265 -1.39 -19.83 2.13
C SER A 265 -1.60 -21.19 2.78
N ASN A 266 -1.79 -21.18 4.09
CA ASN A 266 -2.24 -22.34 4.84
C ASN A 266 -3.76 -22.32 5.11
N ASP A 267 -4.46 -21.23 4.72
CA ASP A 267 -5.91 -21.04 4.89
C ASP A 267 -6.48 -20.02 3.88
N ASP A 268 -6.99 -20.51 2.74
CA ASP A 268 -7.55 -19.68 1.66
C ASP A 268 -8.84 -18.94 2.09
N VAL A 269 -9.60 -19.56 3.01
CA VAL A 269 -10.84 -18.96 3.54
C VAL A 269 -10.49 -17.75 4.41
N PHE A 270 -9.35 -17.78 5.08
CA PHE A 270 -8.87 -16.67 5.91
C PHE A 270 -8.47 -15.45 5.06
N ALA A 271 -7.71 -15.64 3.98
CA ALA A 271 -7.37 -14.55 3.04
C ALA A 271 -8.61 -13.85 2.50
N SER A 272 -9.62 -14.64 2.13
CA SER A 272 -10.93 -14.13 1.70
C SER A 272 -11.62 -13.32 2.79
N LYS A 273 -11.66 -13.78 4.03
CA LYS A 273 -12.26 -13.01 5.14
C LYS A 273 -11.55 -11.69 5.42
N VAL A 274 -10.24 -11.62 5.19
CA VAL A 274 -9.44 -10.40 5.40
C VAL A 274 -9.69 -9.39 4.27
N PHE A 275 -9.71 -9.82 3.01
CA PHE A 275 -9.75 -8.91 1.85
C PHE A 275 -11.07 -8.86 1.06
N CYS A 276 -12.05 -9.77 1.27
CA CYS A 276 -13.26 -9.82 0.43
C CYS A 276 -14.18 -8.59 0.53
N ASN A 277 -14.10 -7.80 1.61
CA ASN A 277 -14.90 -6.57 1.72
C ASN A 277 -14.38 -5.41 0.84
N ILE A 278 -13.24 -5.57 0.14
CA ILE A 278 -12.66 -4.54 -0.73
C ILE A 278 -13.50 -4.31 -2.01
N LEU A 279 -14.40 -5.23 -2.36
CA LEU A 279 -15.30 -5.05 -3.50
C LEU A 279 -16.52 -4.19 -3.10
N SER A 280 -16.29 -2.88 -2.96
CA SER A 280 -17.39 -1.91 -3.04
C SER A 280 -18.23 -2.16 -4.29
N GLU A 281 -19.53 -1.89 -4.24
CA GLU A 281 -20.42 -2.09 -5.41
C GLU A 281 -19.94 -1.36 -6.67
N GLU A 282 -19.15 -0.29 -6.52
CA GLU A 282 -18.54 0.47 -7.61
C GLU A 282 -17.38 -0.27 -8.30
N ASN A 283 -16.50 -0.95 -7.53
CA ASN A 283 -15.41 -1.78 -8.05
C ASN A 283 -15.90 -3.10 -8.67
N ARG A 284 -17.13 -3.53 -8.33
CA ARG A 284 -17.79 -4.66 -8.97
C ARG A 284 -18.16 -4.41 -10.44
N SER A 285 -18.05 -3.18 -10.94
CA SER A 285 -18.47 -2.83 -12.31
C SER A 285 -17.44 -3.14 -13.40
N ILE A 286 -16.17 -3.39 -13.07
CA ILE A 286 -15.16 -3.78 -14.07
C ILE A 286 -15.22 -5.29 -14.26
N CYS A 287 -15.86 -5.71 -15.36
CA CYS A 287 -15.81 -7.10 -15.81
C CYS A 287 -14.37 -7.45 -16.18
N PHE A 288 -13.88 -8.57 -15.66
CA PHE A 288 -12.58 -9.12 -16.01
C PHE A 288 -12.44 -9.32 -17.53
N ASP A 289 -11.30 -8.91 -18.08
CA ASP A 289 -10.89 -9.14 -19.47
C ASP A 289 -9.35 -9.17 -19.58
N TRP A 290 -8.78 -10.22 -20.18
CA TRP A 290 -7.34 -10.33 -20.43
C TRP A 290 -6.80 -9.22 -21.32
N SER A 291 -7.62 -8.72 -22.25
CA SER A 291 -7.25 -7.59 -23.12
C SER A 291 -7.06 -6.31 -22.31
N GLY A 292 -7.98 -6.06 -21.39
CA GLY A 292 -7.88 -4.99 -20.40
C GLY A 292 -6.63 -5.10 -19.52
N ILE A 293 -6.28 -6.30 -19.06
CA ILE A 293 -5.06 -6.52 -18.25
C ILE A 293 -3.80 -6.24 -19.07
N LEU A 294 -3.72 -6.71 -20.32
CA LEU A 294 -2.57 -6.43 -21.20
C LEU A 294 -2.44 -4.93 -21.51
N ALA A 295 -3.56 -4.25 -21.76
CA ALA A 295 -3.57 -2.79 -21.92
C ALA A 295 -3.11 -2.08 -20.63
N ALA A 296 -3.49 -2.63 -19.47
CA ALA A 296 -3.09 -2.09 -18.17
C ALA A 296 -1.59 -2.26 -17.88
N VAL A 297 -0.92 -3.30 -18.38
CA VAL A 297 0.55 -3.44 -18.26
C VAL A 297 1.23 -2.22 -18.85
N ALA A 298 1.00 -1.96 -20.14
CA ALA A 298 1.64 -0.84 -20.85
C ALA A 298 1.23 0.53 -20.25
N ALA A 299 -0.05 0.69 -19.90
CA ALA A 299 -0.53 1.93 -19.31
C ALA A 299 0.03 2.18 -17.90
N TRP A 300 0.23 1.13 -17.11
CA TRP A 300 0.83 1.22 -15.78
C TRP A 300 2.33 1.56 -15.89
N GLU A 301 3.06 0.95 -16.82
CA GLU A 301 4.47 1.26 -17.05
C GLU A 301 4.67 2.71 -17.50
N ASP A 302 3.84 3.20 -18.44
CA ASP A 302 3.84 4.61 -18.85
C ASP A 302 3.52 5.55 -17.68
N TYR A 303 2.51 5.19 -16.87
CA TYR A 303 2.15 5.95 -15.68
C TYR A 303 3.29 6.02 -14.65
N ALA A 304 3.93 4.88 -14.35
CA ALA A 304 5.05 4.80 -13.41
C ALA A 304 6.27 5.57 -13.93
N LEU A 305 6.56 5.46 -15.23
CA LEU A 305 7.63 6.22 -15.88
C LEU A 305 7.37 7.73 -15.82
N ASN A 306 6.15 8.17 -16.08
CA ASN A 306 5.76 9.57 -15.99
C ASN A 306 5.95 10.12 -14.56
N LEU A 307 5.50 9.39 -13.55
CA LEU A 307 5.72 9.77 -12.14
C LEU A 307 7.22 9.85 -11.80
N SER A 308 8.00 8.88 -12.25
CA SER A 308 9.46 8.89 -12.08
C SER A 308 10.08 10.14 -12.73
N GLN A 309 9.70 10.46 -13.97
CA GLN A 309 10.16 11.67 -14.66
C GLN A 309 9.77 12.94 -13.91
N GLN A 310 8.54 13.04 -13.41
CA GLN A 310 8.09 14.17 -12.59
C GLN A 310 8.95 14.33 -11.33
N ILE A 311 9.23 13.23 -10.61
CA ILE A 311 10.14 13.24 -9.46
C ILE A 311 11.52 13.79 -9.87
N HIS A 312 12.11 13.30 -10.96
CA HIS A 312 13.42 13.77 -11.42
C HIS A 312 13.42 15.26 -11.82
N LEU A 313 12.35 15.73 -12.46
CA LEU A 313 12.21 17.12 -12.87
C LEU A 313 12.02 18.06 -11.66
N GLN A 314 11.28 17.63 -10.64
CA GLN A 314 11.02 18.45 -9.45
C GLN A 314 12.12 18.35 -8.39
N PHE A 315 12.91 17.28 -8.42
CA PHE A 315 13.93 17.00 -7.41
C PHE A 315 14.94 18.15 -7.18
N PRO A 316 15.46 18.87 -8.20
CA PRO A 316 16.33 20.02 -7.98
C PRO A 316 15.68 21.10 -7.11
N TYR A 317 14.39 21.37 -7.31
CA TYR A 317 13.64 22.35 -6.52
C TYR A 317 13.48 21.86 -5.08
N TRP A 318 13.07 20.61 -4.89
CA TRP A 318 12.95 20.04 -3.55
C TRP A 318 14.27 20.10 -2.79
N LYS A 319 15.39 19.83 -3.47
CA LYS A 319 16.72 19.92 -2.88
C LYS A 319 17.11 21.36 -2.51
N ILE A 320 16.78 22.35 -3.34
CA ILE A 320 17.05 23.77 -3.06
C ILE A 320 16.24 24.26 -1.86
N HIS A 321 15.00 23.81 -1.74
CA HIS A 321 14.04 24.29 -0.74
C HIS A 321 13.91 23.38 0.50
N GLU A 322 14.65 22.28 0.55
CA GLU A 322 14.61 21.26 1.61
C GLU A 322 13.18 20.78 1.95
N SER A 323 12.29 20.75 0.96
CA SER A 323 10.86 20.43 1.14
C SER A 323 10.23 19.88 -0.14
N ILE A 324 9.16 19.09 -0.01
CA ILE A 324 8.49 18.43 -1.13
C ILE A 324 7.13 19.09 -1.39
N TYR A 325 7.10 19.96 -2.39
CA TYR A 325 5.86 20.55 -2.90
C TYR A 325 5.84 20.54 -4.43
N ASN A 326 4.64 20.52 -4.99
CA ASN A 326 4.46 20.52 -6.43
C ASN A 326 4.80 21.91 -6.98
N VAL A 327 5.84 21.98 -7.80
CA VAL A 327 6.26 23.21 -8.48
C VAL A 327 5.73 23.17 -9.90
N GLN A 328 4.94 24.18 -10.29
CA GLN A 328 4.61 24.39 -11.69
C GLN A 328 5.89 24.85 -12.40
N LEU A 329 6.42 24.00 -13.26
CA LEU A 329 7.52 24.38 -14.14
C LEU A 329 6.92 25.27 -15.23
N GLU A 330 7.23 26.57 -15.19
CA GLU A 330 6.96 27.42 -16.35
C GLU A 330 7.76 26.84 -17.52
N GLU A 331 7.08 26.45 -18.60
CA GLU A 331 7.73 26.09 -19.84
C GLU A 331 8.62 27.28 -20.24
N GLN A 332 9.93 27.10 -20.15
CA GLN A 332 10.87 28.04 -20.74
C GLN A 332 10.61 28.00 -22.25
N TYR A 333 9.79 28.94 -22.73
CA TYR A 333 9.60 29.17 -24.15
C TYR A 333 10.97 29.43 -24.81
N PRO A 334 11.17 28.94 -26.04
CA PRO A 334 12.48 28.77 -26.68
C PRO A 334 13.27 30.06 -26.92
#